data_AF-A0A1S9CU60-F1
#
_entry.id   AF-A0A1S9CU60-F1
#
_cell.length_a   1.000
_cell.length_b   1.000
_cell.length_c   1.000
_cell.angle_alpha   90.00
_cell.angle_beta   90.00
_cell.angle_gamma   90.00
#
_symmetry.space_group_name_H-M   'P 1'
#
loop_
_entity.id
_entity.type
_entity.pdbx_description
1 polymer ?
#
loop_
_entity_poly.entity_id
_entity_poly.type
_entity_poly.pdbx_seq_one_letter_code
_entity_poly.pdbx_strand_id
1 'polypeptide(L)'
;MKISKKIKVSNRVKVYSLKRIKKGKYPKNLYFLCTSPYNSLGFEIIKGKYLTTNYKNSYLLGVTKDKDTVIEYLRLLIDEMYNKQTFTYDTLLREVKE
;
A
#
# COMPACT_ATOMS: atom_id res chain seq x y z
N MET A 1 1.94 8.67 -4.82
CA MET A 1 2.44 7.46 -4.16
C MET A 1 3.26 6.64 -5.14
N LYS A 2 4.29 5.98 -4.61
CA LYS A 2 5.09 4.97 -5.30
C LYS A 2 4.41 3.61 -5.17
N ILE A 3 4.55 2.71 -6.13
CA ILE A 3 3.95 1.36 -6.07
C ILE A 3 5.05 0.35 -5.74
N SER A 4 4.89 -0.37 -4.63
CA SER A 4 5.82 -1.43 -4.24
C SER A 4 5.77 -2.61 -5.20
N LYS A 5 6.90 -3.27 -5.44
CA LYS A 5 6.98 -4.54 -6.17
C LYS A 5 6.12 -5.65 -5.58
N LYS A 6 5.85 -5.60 -4.27
CA LYS A 6 5.05 -6.61 -3.57
C LYS A 6 3.62 -6.16 -3.28
N ILE A 7 3.09 -5.23 -4.05
CA ILE A 7 1.72 -4.72 -3.84
C ILE A 7 0.68 -5.86 -3.88
N LYS A 8 -0.14 -5.97 -2.83
CA LYS A 8 -1.33 -6.82 -2.82
C LYS A 8 -2.54 -6.03 -3.26
N VAL A 9 -3.06 -6.35 -4.45
CA VAL A 9 -4.26 -5.74 -5.00
C VAL A 9 -5.39 -6.76 -4.88
N SER A 10 -6.45 -6.41 -4.17
CA SER A 10 -7.64 -7.26 -4.14
C SER A 10 -8.17 -7.43 -5.58
N ASN A 11 -8.53 -8.65 -5.98
CA ASN A 11 -9.07 -8.96 -7.33
C ASN A 11 -10.24 -8.05 -7.73
N ARG A 12 -10.96 -7.48 -6.75
CA ARG A 12 -12.09 -6.56 -6.96
C ARG A 12 -11.68 -5.12 -7.23
N VAL A 13 -10.39 -4.81 -7.17
CA VAL A 13 -9.79 -3.51 -7.51
C VAL A 13 -9.15 -3.62 -8.88
N LYS A 14 -9.83 -3.09 -9.91
CA LYS A 14 -9.36 -3.12 -11.31
C LYS A 14 -7.97 -2.48 -11.44
N VAL A 15 -7.09 -3.04 -12.29
CA VAL A 15 -5.74 -2.52 -12.65
C VAL A 15 -5.75 -1.04 -13.04
N TYR A 16 -6.85 -0.56 -13.62
CA TYR A 16 -7.07 0.86 -13.94
C TYR A 16 -6.98 1.80 -12.73
N SER A 17 -7.22 1.31 -11.50
CA SER A 17 -7.07 2.12 -10.29
C SER A 17 -5.58 2.40 -10.00
N LEU A 18 -4.67 1.45 -10.27
CA LEU A 18 -3.24 1.61 -10.02
C LEU A 18 -2.63 2.73 -10.86
N LYS A 19 -2.99 2.79 -12.16
CA LYS A 19 -2.57 3.90 -13.05
C LYS A 19 -3.03 5.26 -12.52
N ARG A 20 -4.24 5.34 -11.96
CA ARG A 20 -4.77 6.58 -11.35
C ARG A 20 -4.03 6.93 -10.06
N ILE A 21 -3.70 5.94 -9.24
CA ILE A 21 -2.96 6.11 -8.00
C ILE A 21 -1.53 6.62 -8.26
N LYS A 22 -0.84 6.12 -9.30
CA LYS A 22 0.45 6.67 -9.76
C LYS A 22 0.33 8.16 -10.10
N LYS A 23 -0.79 8.58 -10.71
CA LYS A 23 -1.10 9.99 -11.03
C LYS A 23 -1.62 10.81 -9.84
N GLY A 24 -1.56 10.27 -8.61
CA GLY A 24 -2.04 10.96 -7.41
C GLY A 24 -3.56 11.06 -7.30
N LYS A 25 -4.31 10.33 -8.12
CA LYS A 25 -5.79 10.27 -8.05
C LYS A 25 -6.21 9.05 -7.26
N TYR A 26 -6.56 9.25 -6.00
CA TYR A 26 -6.93 8.18 -5.07
C TYR A 26 -8.45 8.00 -4.99
N PRO A 27 -9.00 6.81 -5.37
CA PRO A 27 -10.42 6.54 -5.21
C PRO A 27 -10.89 6.62 -3.74
N LYS A 28 -11.90 7.47 -3.48
CA LYS A 28 -12.39 7.80 -2.12
C LYS A 28 -12.86 6.60 -1.29
N ASN A 29 -13.42 5.59 -1.96
CA ASN A 29 -14.07 4.43 -1.32
C ASN A 29 -13.12 3.22 -1.16
N LEU A 30 -11.82 3.39 -1.47
CA LEU A 30 -10.82 2.34 -1.27
C LEU A 30 -10.03 2.59 0.00
N TYR A 31 -9.58 1.50 0.60
CA TYR A 31 -8.58 1.49 1.65
C TYR A 31 -7.22 1.17 1.06
N PHE A 32 -6.21 1.85 1.58
CA PHE A 32 -4.84 1.79 1.13
C PHE A 32 -3.97 1.40 2.32
N LEU A 33 -3.16 0.37 2.14
CA LEU A 33 -2.05 0.04 3.02
C LEU A 33 -0.78 0.65 2.43
N CYS A 34 -0.11 1.51 3.18
CA CYS A 34 1.08 2.20 2.70
C CYS A 34 2.10 2.45 3.79
N THR A 35 3.30 2.89 3.39
CA THR A 35 4.28 3.43 4.33
C THR A 35 3.87 4.82 4.78
N SER A 36 4.06 5.10 6.06
CA SER A 36 3.75 6.40 6.65
C SER A 36 4.68 7.48 6.08
N PRO A 37 4.15 8.68 5.73
CA PRO A 37 4.98 9.84 5.45
C PRO A 37 5.49 10.52 6.74
N TYR A 38 4.97 10.13 7.90
CA TYR A 38 5.26 10.74 9.21
C TYR A 38 6.17 9.87 10.07
N ASN A 39 6.32 8.58 9.73
CA ASN A 39 7.18 7.63 10.42
C ASN A 39 7.92 6.77 9.40
N SER A 40 9.25 6.81 9.41
CA SER A 40 10.12 6.15 8.42
C SER A 40 9.94 4.63 8.37
N LEU A 41 9.50 4.00 9.45
CA LEU A 41 9.26 2.56 9.58
C LEU A 41 7.78 2.23 9.84
N GLY A 42 6.90 3.22 9.70
CA GLY A 42 5.48 3.07 9.97
C GLY A 42 4.70 2.54 8.77
N PHE A 43 3.69 1.72 9.04
CA PHE A 43 2.64 1.40 8.07
C PHE A 43 1.34 2.10 8.47
N GLU A 44 0.57 2.52 7.48
CA GLU A 44 -0.71 3.17 7.67
C GLU A 44 -1.79 2.53 6.80
N ILE A 45 -2.99 2.42 7.39
CA ILE A 45 -4.21 2.07 6.67
C ILE A 45 -5.06 3.33 6.57
N ILE A 46 -5.27 3.82 5.35
CA ILE A 46 -5.95 5.08 5.09
C ILE A 46 -7.01 4.93 4.00
N LYS A 47 -8.16 5.61 4.17
CA LYS A 47 -9.14 5.72 3.08
C LYS A 47 -8.66 6.72 2.04
N GLY A 48 -8.94 6.44 0.77
CA GLY A 48 -8.49 7.29 -0.34
C GLY A 48 -8.95 8.74 -0.26
N LYS A 49 -10.07 9.03 0.42
CA LYS A 49 -10.52 10.42 0.64
C LYS A 49 -9.59 11.24 1.55
N TYR A 50 -8.72 10.60 2.33
CA TYR A 50 -7.75 11.24 3.22
C TYR A 50 -6.32 11.20 2.67
N LEU A 51 -6.09 10.55 1.53
CA LEU A 51 -4.78 10.55 0.89
C LEU A 51 -4.51 11.92 0.26
N THR A 52 -3.56 12.64 0.85
CA THR A 52 -3.11 13.96 0.41
C THR A 52 -1.78 13.89 -0.35
N THR A 53 -1.24 15.04 -0.72
CA THR A 53 0.09 15.18 -1.35
C THR A 53 1.24 14.69 -0.46
N ASN A 54 1.06 14.64 0.86
CA ASN A 54 2.08 14.16 1.80
C ASN A 54 2.48 12.70 1.51
N TYR A 55 1.56 11.90 0.97
CA TYR A 55 1.80 10.50 0.61
C TYR A 55 2.48 10.34 -0.76
N LYS A 56 2.94 11.42 -1.40
CA LYS A 56 3.59 11.32 -2.73
C LYS A 56 4.76 10.34 -2.71
N ASN A 57 5.57 10.39 -1.65
CA ASN A 57 6.75 9.56 -1.46
C ASN A 57 6.48 8.24 -0.70
N SER A 58 5.25 8.04 -0.21
CA SER A 58 4.84 6.77 0.40
C SER A 58 4.74 5.64 -0.62
N TYR A 59 5.06 4.44 -0.18
CA TYR A 59 4.94 3.22 -0.96
C TYR A 59 3.58 2.57 -0.71
N LEU A 60 2.88 2.27 -1.79
CA LEU A 60 1.64 1.51 -1.76
C LEU A 60 1.96 0.02 -1.66
N LEU A 61 1.45 -0.61 -0.61
CA LEU A 61 1.65 -2.01 -0.28
C LEU A 61 0.38 -2.84 -0.48
N GLY A 62 -0.79 -2.20 -0.37
CA GLY A 62 -2.04 -2.88 -0.70
C GLY A 62 -3.20 -1.93 -0.94
N VAL A 63 -4.18 -2.41 -1.71
CA VAL A 63 -5.42 -1.66 -1.98
C VAL A 63 -6.62 -2.60 -2.07
N THR A 64 -7.70 -2.22 -1.40
CA THR A 64 -8.95 -2.99 -1.35
C THR A 64 -10.16 -2.08 -1.09
N LYS A 65 -11.37 -2.60 -1.31
CA LYS A 65 -12.63 -1.93 -0.95
C LYS A 65 -13.01 -2.12 0.51
N ASP A 66 -12.49 -3.15 1.14
CA ASP A 66 -12.92 -3.63 2.44
C ASP A 66 -11.84 -3.42 3.51
N LYS A 67 -12.26 -3.03 4.72
CA LYS A 67 -11.34 -2.71 5.82
C LYS A 67 -10.68 -3.96 6.38
N ASP A 68 -11.44 -5.05 6.50
CA ASP A 68 -10.94 -6.27 7.12
C ASP A 68 -9.89 -6.93 6.22
N THR A 69 -10.12 -6.90 4.91
CA THR A 69 -9.15 -7.36 3.91
C THR A 69 -7.82 -6.60 4.01
N VAL A 70 -7.82 -5.28 4.22
CA VAL A 70 -6.56 -4.51 4.32
C VAL A 70 -5.83 -4.77 5.63
N ILE A 71 -6.57 -5.01 6.71
CA ILE A 71 -6.00 -5.43 8.00
C ILE A 71 -5.33 -6.79 7.85
N GLU A 72 -5.99 -7.73 7.17
CA GLU A 72 -5.41 -9.05 6.93
C GLU A 72 -4.14 -8.96 6.06
N TYR A 73 -4.10 -8.06 5.07
CA TYR A 73 -2.88 -7.80 4.31
C TYR A 73 -1.74 -7.27 5.18
N LEU A 74 -2.04 -6.37 6.13
CA LEU A 74 -1.05 -5.88 7.09
C LEU A 74 -0.54 -7.01 8.00
N ARG A 75 -1.44 -7.86 8.51
CA ARG A 75 -1.06 -9.02 9.35
C ARG A 75 -0.13 -9.97 8.61
N LEU A 76 -0.48 -10.32 7.37
CA LEU A 76 0.37 -11.16 6.52
C LEU A 76 1.72 -10.51 6.24
N LEU A 77 1.75 -9.19 6.02
CA LEU A 77 2.98 -8.46 5.77
C LEU A 77 3.91 -8.49 6.99
N ILE A 78 3.37 -8.28 8.20
CA ILE A 78 4.13 -8.37 9.46
C ILE A 78 4.63 -9.80 9.68
N ASP A 79 3.78 -10.80 9.47
CA ASP A 79 4.15 -12.22 9.60
C ASP A 79 5.27 -12.61 8.64
N GLU A 80 5.16 -12.21 7.37
CA GLU A 80 6.16 -12.47 6.35
C GLU A 80 7.50 -11.77 6.63
N MET A 81 7.48 -10.60 7.29
CA MET A 81 8.68 -9.84 7.65
C MET A 81 9.38 -10.36 8.90
N TYR A 82 8.63 -10.59 9.98
CA TYR A 82 9.22 -10.82 11.31
C TYR A 82 9.24 -12.29 11.72
N ASN A 83 8.19 -13.05 11.39
CA ASN A 83 8.10 -14.46 11.78
C ASN A 83 8.76 -15.36 10.73
N LYS A 84 8.39 -15.17 9.46
CA LYS A 84 8.90 -16.00 8.35
C LYS A 84 10.16 -15.44 7.71
N GLN A 85 10.46 -14.16 7.92
CA GLN A 85 11.67 -13.47 7.42
C GLN A 85 11.89 -13.61 5.91
N THR A 86 10.80 -13.67 5.14
CA THR A 86 10.84 -13.86 3.68
C THR A 86 11.22 -12.59 2.92
N PHE A 87 11.11 -11.42 3.56
CA PHE A 87 11.59 -10.14 3.04
C PHE A 87 11.77 -9.12 4.16
N THR A 88 12.54 -8.07 3.86
CA THR A 88 12.78 -6.95 4.75
C THR A 88 11.95 -5.72 4.37
N TYR A 89 11.90 -4.74 5.27
CA TYR A 89 11.28 -3.44 5.00
C TYR A 89 11.85 -2.79 3.72
N ASP A 90 13.17 -2.78 3.55
CA ASP A 90 13.83 -2.23 2.35
C ASP A 90 13.40 -2.91 1.06
N THR A 91 13.02 -4.18 1.13
CA THR A 91 12.50 -4.92 -0.02
C THR A 91 11.15 -4.37 -0.48
N LEU A 92 10.33 -3.84 0.45
CA LEU A 92 9.05 -3.19 0.14
C LEU A 92 9.24 -1.81 -0.51
N LEU A 93 10.36 -1.13 -0.23
CA LEU A 93 10.69 0.19 -0.78
C LEU A 93 11.23 0.13 -2.22
N ARG A 94 11.22 -1.05 -2.86
CA ARG A 94 11.57 -1.21 -4.26
C ARG A 94 10.36 -0.94 -5.15
N GLU A 95 10.48 0.05 -6.03
CA GLU A 95 9.43 0.37 -7.01
C GLU A 95 9.37 -0.66 -8.13
N VAL A 96 8.16 -0.96 -8.63
CA VAL A 96 7.99 -1.65 -9.92
C VAL A 96 8.58 -0.75 -11.00
N LYS A 97 9.73 -1.14 -11.56
CA LYS A 97 10.22 -0.59 -12.83
C LYS A 97 9.36 -1.23 -13.93
N GLU A 98 8.58 -0.41 -14.64
CA GLU A 98 7.97 -0.78 -15.92
C GLU A 98 9.07 -0.95 -16.98
#